data_AF-A0A961E6W0-F1
#
_entry.id   AF-A0A961E6W0-F1
#
_cell.length_a   1.000
_cell.length_b   1.000
_cell.length_c   1.000
_cell.angle_alpha   90.00
_cell.angle_beta   90.00
_cell.angle_gamma   90.00
#
_symmetry.space_group_name_H-M   'P 1'
#
loop_
_entity.id
_entity.type
_entity.pdbx_description
1 polymer ?
#
loop_
_entity_poly.entity_id
_entity_poly.type
_entity_poly.pdbx_seq_one_letter_code
_entity_poly.pdbx_strand_id
1 'polypeptide(L)'
;PDGEIVPLAEQDRSRWDTAMITEGVGILQRTLARDRLGEYQAQAAIAALHDDAAHAGETDWPQIASWYDELLRFSGGMVVLLNRAVAIGEADGPQAGLTALDGVAAGTPRRDAVAAHLHERAGDLATAATLYSTAARAATNQAEMFHLTKQAARLNRILAENPHSDRHLCRRTWFQPQHRTTEF
;
A
#
# COMPACT_ATOMS: atom_id res chain seq x y z
N PRO A 1 -3.40 24.23 -10.62
CA PRO A 1 -3.09 22.81 -10.42
C PRO A 1 -4.08 21.94 -11.20
N ASP A 2 -3.58 21.07 -12.07
CA ASP A 2 -4.38 20.36 -13.09
C ASP A 2 -5.21 19.18 -12.54
N GLY A 3 -5.48 19.17 -11.23
CA GLY A 3 -6.24 18.13 -10.56
C GLY A 3 -5.54 16.77 -10.47
N GLU A 4 -4.22 16.71 -10.70
CA GLU A 4 -3.45 15.47 -10.58
C GLU A 4 -3.43 14.94 -9.14
N ILE A 5 -3.52 13.61 -9.02
CA ILE A 5 -3.33 12.92 -7.74
C ILE A 5 -1.86 13.03 -7.34
N VAL A 6 -1.63 13.53 -6.13
CA VAL A 6 -0.33 13.52 -5.45
C VAL A 6 -0.37 12.49 -4.32
N PRO A 7 0.35 11.36 -4.43
CA PRO A 7 0.45 10.35 -3.37
C PRO A 7 0.90 10.97 -2.04
N LEU A 8 0.43 10.46 -0.90
CA LEU A 8 0.80 10.97 0.43
C LEU A 8 2.31 11.05 0.66
N ALA A 9 3.08 10.13 0.07
CA ALA A 9 4.54 10.13 0.17
C ALA A 9 5.23 11.25 -0.63
N GLU A 10 4.54 11.80 -1.64
CA GLU A 10 5.03 12.88 -2.51
C GLU A 10 4.47 14.26 -2.11
N GLN A 11 3.55 14.31 -1.15
CA GLN A 11 2.99 15.57 -0.67
C GLN A 11 4.02 16.35 0.16
N ASP A 12 4.09 17.65 -0.10
CA ASP A 12 4.88 18.57 0.69
C ASP A 12 4.16 18.87 2.02
N ARG A 13 4.55 18.14 3.07
CA ARG A 13 3.97 18.25 4.42
C ARG A 13 4.24 19.61 5.07
N SER A 14 5.23 20.38 4.61
CA SER A 14 5.45 21.74 5.11
C SER A 14 4.30 22.71 4.79
N ARG A 15 3.45 22.33 3.83
CA ARG A 15 2.26 23.08 3.42
C ARG A 15 1.00 22.65 4.14
N TRP A 16 1.07 21.64 5.01
CA TRP A 16 -0.07 21.20 5.80
C TRP A 16 -0.38 22.21 6.92
N ASP A 17 -1.66 22.37 7.24
CA ASP A 17 -2.08 23.26 8.30
C ASP A 17 -1.86 22.60 9.67
N THR A 18 -0.71 22.91 10.27
CA THR A 18 -0.29 22.33 11.56
C THR A 18 -1.21 22.72 12.71
N ALA A 19 -1.91 23.86 12.62
CA ALA A 19 -2.88 24.26 13.63
C ALA A 19 -4.14 23.38 13.55
N MET A 20 -4.65 23.12 12.34
CA MET A 20 -5.77 22.18 12.13
C MET A 20 -5.41 20.75 12.53
N ILE A 21 -4.20 20.28 12.20
CA ILE A 21 -3.72 18.95 12.62
C ILE A 21 -3.70 18.85 14.15
N THR A 22 -3.08 19.83 14.83
CA THR A 22 -2.99 19.86 16.29
C THR A 22 -4.38 19.88 16.94
N GLU A 23 -5.29 20.69 16.41
CA GLU A 23 -6.67 20.74 16.88
C GLU A 23 -7.38 19.39 16.71
N GLY A 24 -7.29 18.79 15.52
CA GLY A 24 -7.89 17.50 15.18
C GLY A 24 -7.39 16.36 16.07
N VAL A 25 -6.06 16.26 16.26
CA VAL A 25 -5.43 15.30 17.16
C VAL A 25 -5.91 15.51 18.60
N GLY A 26 -5.99 16.76 19.07
CA GLY A 26 -6.51 17.07 20.40
C GLY A 26 -7.98 16.65 20.58
N ILE A 27 -8.82 16.84 19.57
CA ILE A 27 -10.22 16.37 19.58
C ILE A 27 -10.26 14.85 19.66
N LEU A 28 -9.47 14.15 18.84
CA LEU A 28 -9.40 12.70 18.81
C LEU A 28 -8.95 12.13 20.17
N GLN A 29 -7.90 12.66 20.77
CA GLN A 29 -7.42 12.19 22.07
C GLN A 29 -8.50 12.31 23.15
N ARG A 30 -9.25 13.42 23.19
CA ARG A 30 -10.37 13.62 24.13
C ARG A 30 -11.53 12.66 23.88
N THR A 31 -11.77 12.23 22.64
CA THR A 31 -12.86 11.29 22.33
C THR A 31 -12.46 9.84 22.58
N LEU A 32 -11.22 9.45 22.29
CA LEU A 32 -10.70 8.11 22.61
C LEU A 32 -10.67 7.84 24.12
N ALA A 33 -10.37 8.86 24.94
CA ALA A 33 -10.42 8.75 26.40
C ALA A 33 -11.81 8.41 26.98
N ARG A 34 -12.88 8.48 26.17
CA ARG A 34 -14.25 8.14 26.60
C ARG A 34 -14.60 6.65 26.43
N ASP A 35 -13.67 5.83 25.96
CA ASP A 35 -13.79 4.36 25.80
C ASP A 35 -15.06 3.91 25.05
N ARG A 36 -15.41 4.66 24.01
CA ARG A 36 -16.51 4.35 23.08
C ARG A 36 -15.96 4.39 21.68
N LEU A 37 -15.13 3.41 21.33
CA LEU A 37 -14.54 3.32 19.99
C LEU A 37 -15.62 3.03 18.94
N GLY A 38 -15.57 3.75 17.82
CA GLY A 38 -16.41 3.54 16.65
C GLY A 38 -15.68 3.86 15.35
N GLU A 39 -16.35 3.59 14.23
CA GLU A 39 -15.79 3.71 12.88
C GLU A 39 -15.04 5.03 12.63
N TYR A 40 -15.67 6.17 12.95
CA TYR A 40 -15.06 7.48 12.71
C TYR A 40 -13.85 7.76 13.61
N GLN A 41 -13.80 7.20 14.81
CA GLN A 41 -12.62 7.36 15.68
C GLN A 41 -11.44 6.54 15.17
N ALA A 42 -11.69 5.33 14.64
CA ALA A 42 -10.64 4.53 14.01
C ALA A 42 -10.11 5.20 12.73
N GLN A 43 -11.01 5.73 11.88
CA GLN A 43 -10.61 6.51 10.69
C GLN A 43 -9.81 7.76 11.06
N ALA A 44 -10.24 8.50 12.09
CA ALA A 44 -9.51 9.66 12.59
C ALA A 44 -8.14 9.29 13.18
N ALA A 45 -8.02 8.14 13.85
CA ALA A 45 -6.74 7.65 14.35
C ALA A 45 -5.75 7.30 13.22
N ILE A 46 -6.24 6.68 12.14
CA ILE A 46 -5.41 6.44 10.94
C ILE A 46 -4.94 7.76 10.33
N ALA A 47 -5.83 8.74 10.17
CA ALA A 47 -5.48 10.06 9.64
C ALA A 47 -4.45 10.77 10.53
N ALA A 48 -4.66 10.79 11.85
CA ALA A 48 -3.74 11.41 12.81
C ALA A 48 -2.32 10.83 12.73
N LEU A 49 -2.17 9.51 12.51
CA LEU A 49 -0.86 8.88 12.36
C LEU A 49 -0.14 9.27 11.07
N HIS A 50 -0.89 9.56 10.00
CA HIS A 50 -0.31 10.15 8.80
C HIS A 50 0.13 11.60 9.04
N ASP A 51 -0.70 12.37 9.74
CA ASP A 51 -0.52 13.80 9.97
C ASP A 51 0.61 14.12 10.96
N ASP A 52 0.84 13.25 11.96
CA ASP A 52 1.87 13.44 13.01
C ASP A 52 3.30 13.19 12.51
N ALA A 53 3.46 12.39 11.46
CA ALA A 53 4.79 12.12 10.89
C ALA A 53 5.33 13.34 10.12
N ALA A 54 6.54 13.81 10.45
CA ALA A 54 7.13 14.96 9.76
C ALA A 54 7.52 14.62 8.32
N HIS A 55 7.88 13.36 8.07
CA HIS A 55 8.19 12.83 6.75
C HIS A 55 7.41 11.54 6.47
N ALA A 56 7.16 11.24 5.20
CA ALA A 56 6.41 10.04 4.82
C ALA A 56 7.04 8.74 5.36
N GLY A 57 8.38 8.67 5.41
CA GLY A 57 9.12 7.52 5.95
C GLY A 57 9.02 7.34 7.47
N GLU A 58 8.51 8.32 8.20
CA GLU A 58 8.32 8.27 9.66
C GLU A 58 6.88 7.88 10.05
N THR A 59 6.02 7.61 9.06
CA THR A 59 4.64 7.16 9.30
C THR A 59 4.65 5.84 10.08
N ASP A 60 3.91 5.77 11.19
CA ASP A 60 3.79 4.55 12.00
C ASP A 60 2.84 3.54 11.34
N TRP A 61 3.36 2.86 10.33
CA TRP A 61 2.63 1.85 9.57
C TRP A 61 2.15 0.66 10.41
N PRO A 62 2.94 0.10 11.36
CA PRO A 62 2.44 -0.94 12.27
C PRO A 62 1.20 -0.49 13.06
N GLN A 63 1.21 0.73 13.60
CA GLN A 63 0.04 1.26 14.30
C GLN A 63 -1.14 1.49 13.35
N ILE A 64 -0.91 2.00 12.13
CA ILE A 64 -1.97 2.14 11.10
C ILE A 64 -2.59 0.78 10.75
N ALA A 65 -1.79 -0.27 10.57
CA ALA A 65 -2.29 -1.62 10.30
C ALA A 65 -3.20 -2.11 11.44
N SER A 66 -2.81 -1.87 12.70
CA SER A 66 -3.64 -2.20 13.87
C SER A 66 -4.97 -1.43 13.90
N TRP A 67 -4.99 -0.16 13.45
CA TRP A 67 -6.23 0.59 13.36
C TRP A 67 -7.13 0.13 12.22
N TYR A 68 -6.55 -0.37 11.13
CA TYR A 68 -7.34 -1.06 10.09
C TYR A 68 -7.94 -2.37 10.60
N ASP A 69 -7.23 -3.13 11.45
CA ASP A 69 -7.80 -4.30 12.14
C ASP A 69 -9.01 -3.94 13.01
N GLU A 70 -8.91 -2.86 13.78
CA GLU A 70 -10.04 -2.35 14.57
C GLU A 70 -11.17 -1.83 13.68
N LEU A 71 -10.85 -1.10 12.61
CA LEU A 71 -11.85 -0.57 11.68
C LEU A 71 -12.66 -1.70 11.02
N LEU A 72 -12.03 -2.83 10.67
CA LEU A 72 -12.72 -4.00 10.12
C LEU A 72 -13.79 -4.59 11.04
N ARG A 73 -13.68 -4.39 12.36
CA ARG A 73 -14.70 -4.82 13.33
C ARG A 73 -15.97 -3.99 13.25
N PHE A 74 -15.87 -2.75 12.78
CA PHE A 74 -17.00 -1.84 12.61
C PHE A 74 -17.53 -1.83 11.18
N SER A 75 -16.64 -1.85 10.19
CA SER A 75 -17.01 -1.88 8.78
C SER A 75 -16.14 -2.84 7.97
N GLY A 76 -16.76 -3.89 7.42
CA GLY A 76 -16.12 -4.85 6.50
C GLY A 76 -15.99 -4.34 5.07
N GLY A 77 -15.80 -3.02 4.89
CA GLY A 77 -15.77 -2.40 3.57
C GLY A 77 -14.57 -2.86 2.75
N MET A 78 -14.77 -3.12 1.46
CA MET A 78 -13.69 -3.55 0.56
C MET A 78 -12.50 -2.57 0.55
N VAL A 79 -12.77 -1.27 0.70
CA VAL A 79 -11.73 -0.23 0.78
C VAL A 79 -10.87 -0.39 2.02
N VAL A 80 -11.46 -0.80 3.16
CA VAL A 80 -10.74 -1.05 4.41
C VAL A 80 -9.76 -2.22 4.24
N LEU A 81 -10.20 -3.31 3.60
CA LEU A 81 -9.34 -4.46 3.31
C LEU A 81 -8.17 -4.12 2.38
N LEU A 82 -8.43 -3.33 1.33
CA LEU A 82 -7.38 -2.87 0.42
C LEU A 82 -6.34 -2.00 1.13
N ASN A 83 -6.78 -1.01 1.88
CA ASN A 83 -5.88 -0.11 2.58
C ASN A 83 -5.10 -0.84 3.68
N ARG A 84 -5.72 -1.81 4.35
CA ARG A 84 -5.03 -2.70 5.30
C ARG A 84 -3.90 -3.48 4.64
N ALA A 85 -4.12 -4.04 3.44
CA ALA A 85 -3.08 -4.75 2.70
C ALA A 85 -1.89 -3.84 2.37
N VAL A 86 -2.14 -2.57 2.02
CA VAL A 86 -1.09 -1.56 1.84
C VAL A 86 -0.36 -1.31 3.17
N ALA A 87 -1.08 -1.06 4.26
CA ALA A 87 -0.48 -0.78 5.57
C ALA A 87 0.42 -1.93 6.06
N ILE A 88 0.00 -3.19 5.88
CA ILE A 88 0.84 -4.37 6.16
C ILE A 88 2.06 -4.42 5.22
N GLY A 89 1.87 -4.10 3.95
CA GLY A 89 2.96 -4.02 2.98
C GLY A 89 4.03 -2.99 3.34
N GLU A 90 3.62 -1.88 3.95
CA GLU A 90 4.51 -0.83 4.43
C GLU A 90 5.18 -1.19 5.77
N ALA A 91 4.46 -1.85 6.68
CA ALA A 91 4.96 -2.26 7.99
C ALA A 91 5.90 -3.47 7.93
N ASP A 92 5.46 -4.54 7.29
CA ASP A 92 6.10 -5.87 7.32
C ASP A 92 6.75 -6.24 5.97
N GLY A 93 6.65 -5.34 4.99
CA GLY A 93 7.22 -5.51 3.66
C GLY A 93 6.21 -5.98 2.61
N PRO A 94 6.51 -5.74 1.31
CA PRO A 94 5.53 -5.84 0.23
C PRO A 94 4.92 -7.24 0.06
N GLN A 95 5.68 -8.30 0.38
CA GLN A 95 5.18 -9.68 0.31
C GLN A 95 4.09 -9.98 1.35
N ALA A 96 4.21 -9.40 2.55
CA ALA A 96 3.16 -9.51 3.57
C ALA A 96 1.88 -8.79 3.10
N GLY A 97 2.03 -7.62 2.46
CA GLY A 97 0.92 -6.90 1.85
C GLY A 97 0.24 -7.68 0.72
N LEU A 98 1.01 -8.31 -0.17
CA LEU A 98 0.47 -9.16 -1.24
C LEU A 98 -0.29 -10.36 -0.66
N THR A 99 0.25 -11.00 0.37
CA THR A 99 -0.42 -12.09 1.09
C THR A 99 -1.74 -11.62 1.71
N ALA A 100 -1.78 -10.43 2.30
CA ALA A 100 -3.02 -9.85 2.82
C ALA A 100 -4.03 -9.54 1.70
N LEU A 101 -3.55 -9.11 0.52
CA LEU A 101 -4.38 -8.80 -0.65
C LEU A 101 -5.03 -10.04 -1.27
N ASP A 102 -4.45 -11.23 -1.10
CA ASP A 102 -5.05 -12.50 -1.56
C ASP A 102 -6.40 -12.79 -0.88
N GLY A 103 -6.61 -12.27 0.33
CA GLY A 103 -7.90 -12.32 1.02
C GLY A 103 -8.97 -11.39 0.42
N VAL A 104 -8.62 -10.51 -0.52
CA VAL A 104 -9.55 -9.58 -1.18
C VAL A 104 -10.00 -10.17 -2.51
N ALA A 105 -11.32 -10.25 -2.70
CA ALA A 105 -11.93 -10.85 -3.88
C ALA A 105 -11.41 -10.26 -5.20
N ALA A 106 -11.17 -11.13 -6.18
CA ALA A 106 -10.85 -10.69 -7.54
C ALA A 106 -11.98 -9.81 -8.10
N GLY A 107 -11.63 -8.77 -8.86
CA GLY A 107 -12.59 -7.81 -9.41
C GLY A 107 -13.04 -6.70 -8.44
N THR A 108 -12.62 -6.72 -7.17
CA THR A 108 -12.79 -5.56 -6.27
C THR A 108 -12.17 -4.31 -6.91
N PRO A 109 -12.91 -3.18 -7.02
CA PRO A 109 -12.37 -1.95 -7.58
C PRO A 109 -11.07 -1.54 -6.90
N ARG A 110 -10.06 -1.16 -7.69
CA ARG A 110 -8.69 -0.76 -7.25
C ARG A 110 -7.81 -1.88 -6.68
N ARG A 111 -8.27 -3.14 -6.63
CA ARG A 111 -7.40 -4.26 -6.23
C ARG A 111 -6.12 -4.33 -7.06
N ASP A 112 -6.23 -4.17 -8.39
CA ASP A 112 -5.07 -4.20 -9.28
C ASP A 112 -4.12 -3.02 -9.07
N ALA A 113 -4.63 -1.85 -8.67
CA ALA A 113 -3.78 -0.71 -8.33
C ALA A 113 -2.97 -0.98 -7.05
N VAL A 114 -3.58 -1.58 -6.04
CA VAL A 114 -2.89 -1.99 -4.80
C VAL A 114 -1.88 -3.10 -5.08
N ALA A 115 -2.25 -4.09 -5.89
CA ALA A 115 -1.33 -5.14 -6.32
C ALA A 115 -0.13 -4.54 -7.07
N ALA A 116 -0.36 -3.60 -7.99
CA ALA A 116 0.70 -2.92 -8.73
C ALA A 116 1.69 -2.22 -7.78
N HIS A 117 1.18 -1.44 -6.81
CA HIS A 117 1.99 -0.77 -5.79
C HIS A 117 2.87 -1.73 -5.02
N LEU A 118 2.30 -2.84 -4.55
CA LEU A 118 3.02 -3.83 -3.76
C LEU A 118 4.07 -4.61 -4.59
N HIS A 119 3.76 -4.95 -5.85
CA HIS A 119 4.73 -5.55 -6.77
C HIS A 119 5.87 -4.59 -7.09
N GLU A 120 5.59 -3.30 -7.31
CA GLU A 120 6.63 -2.29 -7.51
C GLU A 120 7.55 -2.20 -6.30
N ARG A 121 6.97 -2.14 -5.09
CA ARG A 121 7.71 -2.15 -3.83
C ARG A 121 8.53 -3.42 -3.62
N ALA A 122 8.07 -4.57 -4.14
CA ALA A 122 8.83 -5.82 -4.14
C ALA A 122 9.95 -5.86 -5.21
N GLY A 123 10.03 -4.87 -6.10
CA GLY A 123 10.98 -4.82 -7.20
C GLY A 123 10.54 -5.57 -8.46
N ASP A 124 9.33 -6.14 -8.48
CA ASP A 124 8.75 -6.79 -9.66
C ASP A 124 8.09 -5.74 -10.57
N LEU A 125 8.94 -4.95 -11.22
CA LEU A 125 8.52 -3.80 -12.01
C LEU A 125 7.70 -4.19 -13.24
N ALA A 126 7.95 -5.37 -13.82
CA ALA A 126 7.24 -5.86 -15.00
C ALA A 126 5.78 -6.19 -14.67
N THR A 127 5.55 -6.93 -13.59
CA THR A 127 4.19 -7.21 -13.11
C THR A 127 3.48 -5.92 -12.69
N ALA A 128 4.17 -5.05 -11.94
CA ALA A 128 3.62 -3.76 -11.53
C ALA A 128 3.19 -2.89 -12.71
N ALA A 129 4.01 -2.76 -13.76
CA ALA A 129 3.67 -1.98 -14.96
C ALA A 129 2.41 -2.51 -15.68
N THR A 130 2.28 -3.83 -15.73
CA THR A 130 1.10 -4.49 -16.32
C THR A 130 -0.14 -4.21 -15.49
N LEU A 131 -0.06 -4.37 -14.17
CA LEU A 131 -1.17 -4.15 -13.25
C LEU A 131 -1.60 -2.68 -13.21
N TYR A 132 -0.67 -1.72 -13.21
CA TYR A 132 -1.00 -0.30 -13.33
C TYR A 132 -1.75 0.00 -14.64
N SER A 133 -1.34 -0.60 -15.75
CA SER A 133 -2.02 -0.44 -17.03
C SER A 133 -3.44 -1.01 -17.01
N THR A 134 -3.63 -2.17 -16.37
CA THR A 134 -4.96 -2.78 -16.19
C THR A 134 -5.85 -1.92 -15.30
N ALA A 135 -5.31 -1.48 -14.15
CA ALA A 135 -6.02 -0.61 -13.23
C ALA A 135 -6.41 0.73 -13.87
N ALA A 136 -5.55 1.32 -14.69
CA ALA A 136 -5.84 2.55 -15.43
C ALA A 136 -7.05 2.40 -16.35
N ARG A 137 -7.17 1.26 -17.07
CA ARG A 137 -8.31 0.98 -17.95
C ARG A 137 -9.62 0.76 -17.17
N ALA A 138 -9.53 0.31 -15.93
CA ALA A 138 -10.67 0.07 -15.04
C ALA A 138 -11.05 1.28 -14.16
N ALA A 139 -10.25 2.35 -14.18
CA ALA A 139 -10.46 3.53 -13.35
C ALA A 139 -11.77 4.25 -13.72
N THR A 140 -12.51 4.71 -12.71
CA THR A 140 -13.83 5.36 -12.90
C THR A 140 -13.77 6.87 -13.00
N ASN A 141 -12.59 7.46 -12.76
CA ASN A 141 -12.37 8.91 -12.87
C ASN A 141 -11.07 9.20 -13.61
N GLN A 142 -11.02 10.37 -14.26
CA GLN A 142 -9.91 10.76 -15.12
C GLN A 142 -8.60 10.93 -14.34
N ALA A 143 -8.63 11.54 -13.16
CA ALA A 143 -7.42 11.77 -12.35
C ALA A 143 -6.72 10.46 -11.97
N GLU A 144 -7.49 9.45 -11.57
CA GLU A 144 -7.01 8.10 -11.27
C GLU A 144 -6.48 7.40 -12.51
N MET A 145 -7.21 7.44 -13.63
CA MET A 145 -6.73 6.89 -14.91
C MET A 145 -5.39 7.49 -15.33
N PHE A 146 -5.26 8.82 -15.27
CA PHE A 146 -4.02 9.52 -15.62
C PHE A 146 -2.88 9.16 -14.69
N HIS A 147 -3.12 9.16 -13.37
CA HIS A 147 -2.12 8.79 -12.38
C HIS A 147 -1.58 7.36 -12.64
N LEU A 148 -2.46 6.38 -12.78
CA LEU A 148 -2.08 4.98 -12.99
C LEU A 148 -1.37 4.77 -14.35
N THR A 149 -1.80 5.48 -15.39
CA THR A 149 -1.12 5.47 -16.70
C THR A 149 0.30 6.02 -16.61
N LYS A 150 0.49 7.10 -15.83
CA LYS A 150 1.80 7.70 -15.57
C LYS A 150 2.73 6.75 -14.80
N GLN A 151 2.22 6.03 -13.80
CA GLN A 151 2.98 4.99 -13.09
C GLN A 151 3.42 3.87 -14.05
N ALA A 152 2.50 3.32 -14.85
CA ALA A 152 2.82 2.29 -15.84
C ALA A 152 3.89 2.74 -16.84
N ALA A 153 3.76 3.97 -17.37
CA ALA A 153 4.74 4.53 -18.30
C ALA A 153 6.13 4.75 -17.65
N ARG A 154 6.17 5.18 -16.38
CA ARG A 154 7.43 5.29 -15.62
C ARG A 154 8.14 3.94 -15.55
N LEU A 155 7.43 2.90 -15.12
CA LEU A 155 8.03 1.57 -14.95
C LEU A 155 8.49 0.96 -16.26
N ASN A 156 7.69 1.08 -17.33
CA ASN A 156 8.08 0.62 -18.66
C ASN A 156 9.35 1.30 -19.19
N ARG A 157 9.54 2.59 -18.87
CA ARG A 157 10.77 3.31 -19.22
C ARG A 157 11.98 2.74 -18.47
N ILE A 158 11.86 2.54 -17.16
CA ILE A 158 12.93 1.97 -16.31
C ILE A 158 13.34 0.58 -16.83
N LEU A 159 12.38 -0.25 -17.20
CA LEU A 159 12.62 -1.59 -17.76
C LEU A 159 13.30 -1.55 -19.13
N ALA A 160 12.90 -0.61 -20.00
CA ALA A 160 13.53 -0.43 -21.30
C ALA A 160 14.98 0.06 -21.19
N GLU A 161 15.28 0.89 -20.18
CA GLU A 161 16.63 1.41 -19.90
C GLU A 161 17.53 0.35 -19.23
N ASN A 162 16.96 -0.67 -18.56
CA ASN A 162 17.71 -1.71 -17.85
C ASN A 162 17.29 -3.14 -18.25
N PRO A 163 17.56 -3.59 -19.49
CA PRO A 163 17.11 -4.89 -19.99
C PRO A 163 17.77 -6.13 -19.36
N HIS A 164 18.65 -5.95 -18.35
CA HIS A 164 19.45 -7.02 -17.76
C HIS A 164 19.19 -7.25 -16.26
N SER A 165 18.41 -6.41 -15.58
CA SER A 165 18.10 -6.56 -14.15
C SER A 165 17.11 -7.70 -13.84
N ASP A 166 16.30 -8.13 -14.81
CA ASP A 166 15.29 -9.19 -14.63
C ASP A 166 15.84 -10.63 -14.60
N ARG A 167 17.11 -10.84 -14.98
CA ARG A 167 17.66 -12.20 -15.12
C ARG A 167 18.12 -12.85 -13.81
N HIS A 168 18.15 -12.13 -12.70
CA HIS A 168 18.78 -12.62 -11.46
C HIS A 168 17.83 -13.25 -10.43
N LEU A 169 16.50 -13.17 -10.60
CA LEU A 169 15.54 -13.81 -9.68
C LEU A 169 15.11 -15.23 -10.09
N CYS A 170 15.51 -15.71 -11.28
CA CYS A 170 15.08 -17.01 -11.81
C CYS A 170 16.10 -18.17 -11.67
N ARG A 171 17.14 -18.04 -10.83
CA ARG A 171 18.12 -19.14 -10.59
C ARG A 171 18.42 -19.38 -9.11
N ARG A 172 17.41 -19.74 -8.33
CA ARG A 172 17.60 -20.43 -7.03
C ARG A 172 16.56 -21.51 -6.86
N THR A 173 16.75 -22.65 -7.52
CA THR A 173 16.15 -23.95 -7.16
C THR A 173 16.75 -25.04 -8.04
N TRP A 174 17.87 -25.61 -7.58
CA TRP A 174 18.19 -27.04 -7.75
C TRP A 174 19.06 -27.44 -6.55
N PHE A 175 18.39 -27.68 -5.42
CA PHE A 175 18.96 -28.36 -4.28
C PHE A 175 18.91 -29.87 -4.60
N GLN A 176 20.07 -30.51 -4.77
CA GLN A 176 20.15 -31.97 -4.89
C GLN A 176 19.99 -32.60 -3.50
N PRO A 177 19.16 -33.64 -3.31
CA PRO A 177 19.29 -34.52 -2.16
C PRO A 177 20.28 -35.65 -2.47
N GLN A 178 21.38 -35.68 -1.72
CA GLN A 178 22.24 -36.85 -1.61
C GLN A 178 21.50 -37.94 -0.84
N HIS A 179 21.00 -38.97 -1.52
CA HIS A 179 20.61 -40.20 -0.85
C HIS A 179 21.85 -41.09 -0.66
N ARG A 180 22.30 -41.16 0.59
CA ARG A 180 23.22 -42.20 1.09
C ARG A 180 22.44 -43.52 1.15
N THR A 181 22.84 -44.50 0.35
CA THR A 181 22.44 -45.89 0.53
C THR A 181 23.30 -46.52 1.62
N THR A 182 22.64 -46.92 2.71
CA THR A 182 23.12 -47.96 3.63
C THR A 182 22.70 -49.30 3.06
N GLU A 183 23.63 -50.22 2.85
CA GLU A 183 23.37 -51.66 2.84
C GLU A 183 24.68 -52.45 3.00
N PHE A 184 24.66 -53.33 4.02
CA PHE A 184 25.56 -54.43 4.42
C PHE A 184 26.97 -54.13 4.95
#